data_AF-A0A3N4S695-F1
#
_entry.id   AF-A0A3N4S695-F1
#
_cell.length_a   1.000
_cell.length_b   1.000
_cell.length_c   1.000
_cell.angle_alpha   90.00
_cell.angle_beta   90.00
_cell.angle_gamma   90.00
#
_symmetry.space_group_name_H-M   'P 1'
#
loop_
_entity.id
_entity.type
_entity.pdbx_description
1 polymer ?
#
loop_
_entity_poly.entity_id
_entity_poly.type
_entity_poly.pdbx_seq_one_letter_code
_entity_poly.pdbx_strand_id
1 'polypeptide(L)' 'MMRTQIAPALRALGFKGSGQIFELPHPASWALLGFQKSAYNTARHVEFTVTARQPGTVA' A
#
# COMPACT_ATOMS: atom_id res chain seq x y z
N MET A 1 4.12 2.81 13.29
CA MET A 1 4.64 2.80 11.92
C MET A 1 3.52 2.75 10.88
N MET A 2 2.84 1.62 10.64
CA MET A 2 1.75 1.58 9.62
C MET A 2 0.61 2.58 9.86
N ARG A 3 -0.03 2.56 11.04
CA ARG A 3 -1.15 3.47 11.36
C ARG A 3 -0.72 4.94 11.53
N THR A 4 0.50 5.16 12.00
CA THR A 4 0.96 6.49 12.47
C THR A 4 1.79 7.25 11.44
N GLN A 5 2.36 6.57 10.44
CA GLN A 5 3.26 7.19 9.45
C GLN A 5 2.86 6.82 8.02
N ILE A 6 2.80 5.51 7.71
CA ILE A 6 2.57 5.03 6.33
C ILE A 6 1.14 5.34 5.85
N ALA A 7 0.12 4.96 6.62
CA ALA A 7 -1.27 5.14 6.22
C ALA A 7 -1.65 6.63 6.06
N PRO A 8 -1.22 7.56 6.95
CA PRO A 8 -1.40 8.99 6.73
C PRO A 8 -0.69 9.49 5.46
N ALA A 9 0.56 9.08 5.21
CA ALA A 9 1.31 9.51 4.03
C ALA A 9 0.66 9.03 2.72
N LEU A 10 0.22 7.77 2.68
CA LEU A 10 -0.49 7.21 1.51
C LEU A 10 -1.82 7.94 1.25
N ARG A 11 -2.57 8.31 2.30
CA ARG A 11 -3.79 9.11 2.15
C ARG A 11 -3.51 10.51 1.64
N ALA A 12 -2.42 11.14 2.05
CA ALA A 12 -2.00 12.43 1.51
C ALA A 12 -1.67 12.35 0.01
N LEU A 13 -1.22 11.18 -0.47
CA LEU A 13 -0.99 10.89 -1.88
C LEU A 13 -2.25 10.46 -2.65
N GLY A 14 -3.43 10.48 -2.02
CA GLY A 14 -4.70 10.15 -2.65
C GLY A 14 -5.07 8.66 -2.62
N PHE A 15 -4.25 7.80 -2.00
CA PHE A 15 -4.61 6.40 -1.80
C PHE A 15 -5.75 6.29 -0.77
N LYS A 16 -6.70 5.41 -1.06
CA LYS A 16 -7.82 5.03 -0.20
C LYS A 16 -7.63 3.59 0.25
N GLY A 17 -8.21 3.21 1.40
CA GLY A 17 -8.10 1.85 1.92
C GLY A 17 -7.72 1.77 3.40
N SER A 18 -7.62 0.54 3.88
CA SER A 18 -7.36 0.23 5.29
C SER A 18 -6.73 -1.16 5.44
N GLY A 19 -6.30 -1.50 6.66
CA GLY A 19 -5.91 -2.88 6.97
C GLY A 19 -4.64 -3.40 6.28
N GLN A 20 -3.80 -2.51 5.69
CA GLN A 20 -2.62 -2.81 4.86
C GLN A 20 -2.86 -2.92 3.35
N ILE A 21 -4.09 -2.65 2.91
CA ILE A 21 -4.44 -2.59 1.49
C ILE A 21 -4.80 -1.16 1.14
N PHE A 22 -4.14 -0.61 0.13
CA PHE A 22 -4.34 0.77 -0.32
C PHE A 22 -4.46 0.80 -1.84
N GLU A 23 -5.44 1.56 -2.32
CA GLU A 23 -5.77 1.71 -3.72
C GLU A 23 -5.69 3.18 -4.11
N LEU A 24 -5.04 3.49 -5.22
CA LEU A 24 -5.12 4.82 -5.85
C LEU A 24 -6.17 4.75 -6.95
N PRO A 25 -7.38 5.28 -6.73
CA PRO A 25 -8.43 5.29 -7.74
C PRO A 25 -8.06 6.27 -8.84
N HIS A 26 -7.96 5.79 -10.08
CA HIS A 26 -7.82 6.61 -11.27
C HIS A 26 -8.85 6.15 -12.33
N PRO A 27 -9.48 7.06 -13.09
CA PRO A 27 -10.59 6.72 -13.99
C PRO A 27 -10.21 5.73 -15.10
N ALA A 28 -8.94 5.66 -15.48
CA ALA A 28 -8.42 4.76 -16.52
C ALA A 28 -7.50 3.66 -15.98
N SER A 29 -7.17 3.69 -14.68
CA SER A 29 -6.22 2.75 -14.10
C SER A 29 -6.42 2.60 -12.60
N TRP A 30 -5.96 1.50 -12.02
CA TRP A 30 -6.02 1.29 -10.58
C TRP A 30 -4.66 0.81 -10.10
N ALA A 31 -4.09 1.49 -9.11
CA ALA A 31 -2.86 1.01 -8.47
C ALA A 31 -3.20 0.43 -7.11
N LEU A 32 -2.88 -0.85 -6.90
CA LEU A 32 -3.07 -1.54 -5.62
C LEU A 32 -1.72 -1.71 -4.93
N LEU A 33 -1.65 -1.32 -3.66
CA LEU A 33 -0.54 -1.55 -2.74
C LEU A 33 -1.00 -2.45 -1.59
N GLY A 34 -0.44 -3.65 -1.52
CA GLY A 34 -0.59 -4.56 -0.38
C GLY A 34 0.68 -4.61 0.45
N PHE A 35 0.57 -4.33 1.76
CA PHE A 35 1.66 -4.56 2.72
C PHE A 35 1.41 -5.89 3.44
N GLN A 36 2.39 -6.79 3.40
CA GLN A 36 2.35 -8.04 4.15
C GLN A 36 3.45 -8.02 5.20
N LYS A 37 3.13 -8.30 6.46
CA LYS A 37 4.13 -8.41 7.52
C LYS A 37 4.76 -9.79 7.53
N SER A 38 6.09 -9.84 7.66
CA SER A 38 6.79 -11.08 8.03
C SER A 38 6.38 -11.55 9.43
N ALA A 39 6.25 -12.86 9.63
CA ALA A 39 5.94 -13.46 10.92
C ALA A 39 7.02 -13.16 11.99
N TYR A 40 8.22 -12.81 11.56
CA TYR A 40 9.38 -12.49 12.41
C TYR A 40 9.52 -11.00 12.73
N ASN A 41 8.50 -10.18 12.42
CA ASN A 41 8.55 -8.76 12.74
C ASN A 41 8.62 -8.50 14.25
N THR A 42 9.62 -7.70 14.64
CA THR A 42 9.78 -7.23 16.02
C THR A 42 9.56 -5.72 16.09
N ALA A 43 9.51 -5.16 17.30
CA ALA A 43 9.48 -3.71 17.47
C ALA A 43 10.73 -3.00 16.89
N ARG A 44 11.83 -3.72 16.67
CA ARG A 44 13.12 -3.19 16.20
C ARG A 44 13.39 -3.45 14.72
N HIS A 45 12.72 -4.41 14.10
CA HIS A 45 12.94 -4.80 12.71
C HIS A 45 11.61 -5.12 12.03
N VAL A 46 11.36 -4.45 10.91
CA VAL A 46 10.14 -4.63 10.11
C VAL A 46 10.51 -5.02 8.69
N GLU A 47 10.18 -6.24 8.32
CA GLU A 47 10.22 -6.78 6.98
C GLU A 47 8.79 -6.86 6.43
N PHE A 48 8.63 -6.37 5.20
CA PHE A 48 7.35 -6.40 4.50
C PHE A 48 7.55 -6.49 2.99
N THR A 49 6.59 -7.14 2.34
CA THR A 49 6.49 -7.15 0.87
C THR A 49 5.51 -6.08 0.43
N VAL A 50 5.86 -5.33 -0.61
CA VAL A 50 4.95 -4.43 -1.31
C VAL A 50 4.65 -5.01 -2.67
N THR A 51 3.40 -5.41 -2.87
CA THR A 51 2.91 -5.79 -4.21
C THR A 51 2.25 -4.58 -4.84
N ALA A 52 2.79 -4.13 -5.97
CA ALA A 52 2.19 -3.10 -6.80
C ALA A 52 1.61 -3.75 -8.06
N ARG A 53 0.32 -3.54 -8.32
CA ARG A 53 -0.29 -3.83 -9.62
C ARG A 53 -0.77 -2.55 -10.26
N GLN A 54 -0.38 -2.35 -11.51
CA GLN A 54 -0.96 -1.36 -12.42
C GLN A 54 -1.65 -2.14 -13.55
N PRO A 55 -2.83 -1.72 -14.04
CA PRO A 55 -3.37 -2.25 -15.27
C PRO A 55 -2.47 -1.86 -16.44
N GLY A 56 -2.30 -2.80 -17.38
CA GLY A 56 -1.63 -2.52 -18.64
C GLY A 56 -2.40 -1.44 -19.41
N THR A 57 -1.67 -0.49 -19.98
CA THR A 57 -2.21 0.47 -20.95
C THR A 57 -2.79 -0.31 -22.11
N VAL A 58 -4.11 -0.32 -22.27
CA VAL A 58 -4.72 -0.77 -23.53
C VAL A 58 -4.46 0.36 -24.52
N ALA A 59 -3.56 0.09 -25.48
CA ALA A 59 -3.24 0.99 -26.57
C ALA A 59 -4.42 1.17 -27.52
#